data_AF-A0A382G4Q1-F1
#
_entry.id   AF-A0A382G4Q1-F1
#
_cell.length_a   1.000
_cell.length_b   1.000
_cell.length_c   1.000
_cell.angle_alpha   90.00
_cell.angle_beta   90.00
_cell.angle_gamma   90.00
#
_symmetry.space_group_name_H-M   'P 1'
#
loop_
_entity.id
_entity.type
_entity.pdbx_description
1 polymer ?
#
loop_
_entity_poly.entity_id
_entity_poly.type
_entity_poly.pdbx_seq_one_letter_code
_entity_poly.pdbx_strand_id
1 'polypeptide(L)' 'MNKIIKNFKNIKYGPALEDDSEVLKWINNLPKPNHNFINGDWVKSSSRQTLRSINPANNKKLFDLSIS' A
#
# COMPACT_ATOMS: atom_id res chain seq x y z
N MET A 1 8.63 -14.10 25.40
CA MET A 1 7.38 -13.50 25.90
C MET A 1 7.49 -11.98 25.83
N ASN A 2 6.48 -11.36 25.23
CA ASN A 2 6.49 -10.02 24.65
C ASN A 2 6.84 -8.90 25.64
N LYS A 3 7.92 -8.15 25.35
CA LYS A 3 8.05 -6.77 25.85
C LYS A 3 7.08 -5.89 25.05
N ILE A 4 5.80 -5.93 25.42
CA ILE A 4 4.81 -5.02 24.85
C ILE A 4 5.26 -3.60 25.19
N ILE A 5 5.55 -2.80 24.17
CA ILE A 5 6.00 -1.42 24.35
C ILE A 5 4.80 -0.58 24.80
N LYS A 6 4.76 -0.28 26.10
CA LYS A 6 3.63 0.44 26.73
C LYS A 6 3.56 1.93 26.37
N ASN A 7 4.63 2.51 25.80
CA ASN A 7 4.74 3.94 25.52
C ASN A 7 4.74 4.26 24.01
N PHE A 8 3.92 3.55 23.23
CA PHE A 8 3.83 3.72 21.77
C PHE A 8 3.56 5.17 21.31
N LYS A 9 2.85 5.96 22.12
CA LYS A 9 2.51 7.36 21.81
C LYS A 9 3.73 8.29 21.75
N ASN A 10 4.80 7.98 22.49
CA ASN A 10 5.98 8.82 22.60
C ASN A 10 7.23 8.21 21.94
N ILE A 11 7.06 7.12 21.17
CA ILE A 11 8.15 6.57 20.39
C ILE A 11 8.46 7.58 19.29
N LYS A 12 9.62 8.21 19.39
CA LYS A 12 10.18 8.93 18.25
C LYS A 12 10.68 7.87 17.27
N TYR A 13 9.89 7.63 16.24
CA TYR A 13 10.38 6.91 15.06
C TYR A 13 11.47 7.78 14.44
N GLY A 14 12.66 7.20 14.22
CA GLY A 14 13.64 7.82 13.35
C GLY A 14 13.09 7.91 11.92
N PRO A 15 13.78 8.60 10.99
CA PRO A 15 13.52 8.35 9.58
C PRO A 15 13.53 6.83 9.36
N ALA A 16 12.59 6.30 8.58
CA ALA A 16 12.62 4.89 8.22
C ALA A 16 14.03 4.60 7.67
N LEU A 17 14.77 3.71 8.34
CA LEU A 17 16.07 3.25 7.86
C LEU A 17 15.93 2.41 6.58
N GLU A 18 14.68 2.05 6.26
CA GLU A 18 14.29 1.11 5.24
C GLU A 18 14.08 1.86 3.92
N ASP A 19 14.83 1.41 2.91
CA ASP A 19 14.70 1.87 1.53
C ASP A 19 13.32 1.49 0.96
N ASP A 20 12.67 2.40 0.24
CA ASP A 20 11.36 2.14 -0.34
C ASP A 20 11.41 1.19 -1.55
N SER A 21 12.61 0.83 -2.01
CA SER A 21 12.80 0.02 -3.22
C SER A 21 12.12 -1.34 -3.20
N GLU A 22 12.05 -2.03 -2.04
CA GLU A 22 11.36 -3.31 -1.94
C GLU A 22 9.84 -3.14 -2.09
N VAL A 23 9.27 -2.13 -1.42
CA VAL A 23 7.85 -1.80 -1.50
C VAL A 23 7.48 -1.36 -2.92
N LEU A 24 8.32 -0.53 -3.54
CA LEU A 24 8.12 -0.09 -4.93
C LEU A 24 8.19 -1.27 -5.91
N LYS A 25 9.10 -2.24 -5.71
CA LYS A 25 9.14 -3.47 -6.50
C LYS A 25 7.86 -4.29 -6.33
N TRP A 26 7.38 -4.45 -5.11
CA TRP A 26 6.12 -5.14 -4.83
C TRP A 26 4.93 -4.47 -5.52
N ILE A 27 4.77 -3.14 -5.36
CA ILE A 27 3.70 -2.36 -6.01
C ILE A 27 3.75 -2.54 -7.54
N ASN A 28 4.94 -2.54 -8.13
CA ASN A 28 5.11 -2.68 -9.57
C ASN A 28 4.70 -4.05 -10.12
N ASN A 29 4.75 -5.09 -9.27
CA ASN A 29 4.37 -6.47 -9.59
C ASN A 29 2.89 -6.77 -9.35
N LEU A 30 2.11 -5.83 -8.81
CA LEU A 30 0.66 -6.01 -8.65
C LEU A 30 -0.03 -6.11 -10.02
N PRO A 31 -1.15 -6.86 -10.13
CA PRO A 31 -2.02 -6.81 -11.30
C PRO A 31 -2.42 -5.39 -11.64
N LYS A 32 -2.54 -5.08 -12.94
CA LYS A 32 -2.89 -3.74 -13.45
C LYS A 32 -4.17 -3.85 -14.29
N PRO A 33 -5.33 -3.34 -13.81
CA PRO A 33 -5.53 -2.70 -12.51
C PRO A 33 -5.55 -3.73 -11.36
N ASN A 34 -5.39 -3.28 -10.10
CA ASN A 34 -5.35 -4.21 -8.96
C ASN A 34 -6.69 -4.95 -8.79
N HIS A 35 -6.68 -6.02 -8.01
CA HIS A 35 -7.89 -6.76 -7.67
C HIS A 35 -8.43 -6.34 -6.31
N ASN A 36 -9.75 -6.47 -6.13
CA ASN A 36 -10.43 -6.25 -4.87
C ASN A 36 -10.54 -7.56 -4.11
N PHE A 37 -10.36 -7.54 -2.79
CA PHE A 37 -10.50 -8.74 -1.98
C PHE A 37 -11.94 -8.85 -1.47
N ILE A 38 -12.71 -9.80 -2.02
CA ILE A 38 -14.14 -9.97 -1.76
C ILE A 38 -14.40 -11.45 -1.49
N ASN A 39 -15.05 -11.76 -0.38
CA ASN A 39 -15.43 -13.13 0.00
C ASN A 39 -14.27 -14.15 0.03
N GLY A 40 -13.06 -13.71 0.38
CA GLY A 40 -11.89 -14.59 0.48
C GLY A 40 -11.04 -14.68 -0.79
N ASP A 41 -11.46 -14.04 -1.88
CA ASP A 41 -10.80 -14.11 -3.17
C ASP A 41 -10.39 -12.72 -3.71
N TRP A 42 -9.34 -12.71 -4.52
CA TRP A 42 -8.93 -11.53 -5.30
C TRP A 42 -9.72 -11.47 -6.61
N VAL A 43 -10.73 -10.59 -6.64
CA VAL A 43 -11.65 -10.43 -7.75
C VAL A 43 -11.25 -9.23 -8.61
N LYS A 44 -11.20 -9.43 -9.93
CA LYS A 44 -11.01 -8.34 -10.89
C LYS A 44 -12.27 -7.47 -10.93
N SER A 45 -12.13 -6.16 -10.92
CA SER A 45 -13.28 -5.27 -11.06
C SER A 45 -13.98 -5.44 -12.42
N SER A 46 -15.31 -5.41 -12.40
CA SER A 46 -16.17 -5.32 -13.59
C SER A 46 -16.18 -3.91 -14.19
N SER A 47 -15.93 -2.88 -13.38
CA SER A 47 -15.87 -1.49 -13.81
C SER A 47 -14.49 -1.15 -14.40
N ARG A 48 -14.47 -0.19 -15.31
CA ARG A 48 -13.22 0.42 -15.81
C ARG A 48 -12.79 1.65 -14.99
N GLN A 49 -13.59 2.04 -14.00
CA GLN A 49 -13.29 3.19 -13.14
C GLN A 49 -12.16 2.85 -12.18
N THR A 50 -11.19 3.76 -12.06
CA THR A 50 -10.06 3.62 -11.15
C THR A 50 -9.76 4.94 -10.46
N LEU A 51 -9.14 4.87 -9.28
CA LEU A 51 -8.61 6.02 -8.56
C LEU A 51 -7.08 5.99 -8.60
N ARG A 52 -6.45 7.11 -8.95
CA ARG A 52 -5.00 7.22 -8.95
C ARG A 52 -4.48 7.38 -7.52
N SER A 53 -3.61 6.47 -7.10
CA SER A 53 -2.84 6.60 -5.85
C SER A 53 -1.50 7.28 -6.12
N ILE A 54 -1.15 8.25 -5.27
CA ILE A 54 0.07 9.05 -5.38
C ILE A 54 0.86 9.02 -4.07
N ASN A 55 2.18 9.10 -4.16
CA ASN A 55 3.04 9.30 -3.02
C ASN A 55 2.97 10.78 -2.59
N PRO A 56 2.50 11.11 -1.38
CA PRO A 56 2.32 12.49 -0.95
C PRO A 56 3.64 13.25 -0.76
N ALA A 57 4.76 12.56 -0.60
CA ALA A 57 6.07 13.19 -0.40
C ALA A 57 6.65 13.77 -1.70
N ASN A 58 6.27 13.23 -2.86
CA ASN A 58 6.86 13.60 -4.15
C ASN A 58 5.86 13.70 -5.31
N ASN A 59 4.56 13.51 -5.05
CA ASN A 59 3.47 13.49 -6.03
C ASN A 59 3.61 12.46 -7.17
N LYS A 60 4.54 11.51 -7.07
CA LYS A 60 4.69 10.45 -8.07
C LYS A 60 3.56 9.43 -7.93
N LYS A 61 3.09 8.92 -9.06
CA LYS A 61 2.09 7.84 -9.11
C LYS A 61 2.67 6.57 -8.47
N LEU A 62 1.86 5.92 -7.64
CA LEU A 62 2.15 4.59 -7.09
C LEU A 62 1.43 3.51 -7.90
N PHE A 63 0.10 3.53 -7.95
CA PHE A 63 -0.73 2.58 -8.73
C PHE A 63 -2.14 3.15 -8.97
N ASP A 64 -2.96 2.46 -9.75
CA ASP A 64 -4.39 2.78 -9.93
C ASP A 64 -5.24 1.75 -9.18
N LEU A 65 -6.11 2.23 -8.29
CA LEU A 65 -7.03 1.44 -7.47
C LEU A 65 -8.33 1.14 -8.25
N SER A 66 -8.65 -0.13 -8.43
CA SER A 66 -9.92 -0.62 -8.99
C SER A 66 -11.09 -0.32 -8.07
N ILE A 67 -12.13 0.32 -8.60
CA ILE A 67 -13.43 0.45 -7.94
C ILE A 67 -14.35 -0.62 -8.53
N SER A 68 -15.06 -1.38 -7.68
CA SER A 68 -16.04 -2.40 -8.11
C SER A 68 -17.41 -1.78 -8.37
#